data_AF-A0A0A2ACI1-F1
#
_entry.id   AF-A0A0A2ACI1-F1
#
_cell.length_a   1.000
_cell.length_b   1.000
_cell.length_c   1.000
_cell.angle_alpha   90.00
_cell.angle_beta   90.00
_cell.angle_gamma   90.00
#
_symmetry.space_group_name_H-M   'P 1'
#
loop_
_entity.id
_entity.type
_entity.pdbx_description
1 polymer ?
#
loop_
_entity_poly.entity_id
_entity_poly.type
_entity_poly.pdbx_seq_one_letter_code
_entity_poly.pdbx_strand_id
1 'polypeptide(L)'
;MNNEEVNLTNDAYSLHRILKTDIKKDPNVEEDEIIFGCGCFWGAEKCFWKLPGVVTTSVGYAGGKKNNPTYYEVCSGLTGHSEVVRVIWDKREIDVSDLLKMFWECHDPTKKNRQGNDIGTQYRSAIYYKNENNIKTILASKEQYQTELSKKNLGLIETEIKMIDSYFYAEQYHQQYLASAGSRQYCSASPTKVKLGNFTGSNYKLEDHIWENFNWKIDKCVLRSDNNPIKNNI
;
A
#
# COMPACT_ATOMS: atom_id res chain seq x y z
N MET A 1 35.79 11.02 -22.59
CA MET A 1 35.91 10.54 -21.20
C MET A 1 34.61 10.83 -20.50
N ASN A 2 33.85 9.75 -20.28
CA ASN A 2 32.88 9.47 -19.23
C ASN A 2 31.67 10.41 -19.06
N ASN A 3 30.69 10.27 -19.96
CA ASN A 3 29.28 10.59 -19.69
C ASN A 3 28.48 9.35 -19.20
N GLU A 4 29.12 8.19 -19.04
CA GLU A 4 28.46 6.94 -18.61
C GLU A 4 28.53 6.71 -17.08
N GLU A 5 29.44 7.36 -16.36
CA GLU A 5 29.60 7.14 -14.91
C GLU A 5 28.61 7.93 -14.03
N VAL A 6 27.91 8.94 -14.58
CA VAL A 6 26.98 9.80 -13.79
C VAL A 6 25.58 9.19 -13.67
N ASN A 7 25.18 8.25 -14.53
CA ASN A 7 23.87 7.59 -14.45
C ASN A 7 23.87 6.34 -13.55
N LEU A 8 24.99 5.62 -13.45
CA LEU A 8 25.05 4.37 -12.68
C LEU A 8 24.88 4.56 -11.17
N THR A 9 25.22 5.74 -10.64
CA THR A 9 25.08 6.01 -9.20
C THR A 9 23.66 6.41 -8.82
N ASN A 10 22.94 7.15 -9.65
CA ASN A 10 21.55 7.56 -9.34
C ASN A 10 20.56 6.39 -9.45
N ASP A 11 20.78 5.47 -10.39
CA ASP A 11 19.92 4.31 -10.61
C ASP A 11 19.97 3.31 -9.44
N ALA A 12 21.14 3.10 -8.83
CA ALA A 12 21.27 2.18 -7.70
C ALA A 12 20.45 2.61 -6.46
N TYR A 13 20.24 3.92 -6.27
CA TYR A 13 19.48 4.45 -5.13
C TYR A 13 17.95 4.39 -5.35
N SER A 14 17.48 4.13 -6.57
CA SER A 14 16.05 4.02 -6.88
C SER A 14 15.59 2.57 -7.11
N LEU A 15 16.47 1.58 -7.13
CA LEU A 15 16.07 0.18 -7.26
C LEU A 15 15.37 -0.34 -6.00
N HIS A 16 14.21 -0.94 -6.21
CA HIS A 16 13.44 -1.64 -5.21
C HIS A 16 14.26 -2.81 -4.64
N ARG A 17 14.44 -2.84 -3.31
CA ARG A 17 15.37 -3.82 -2.68
C ARG A 17 15.02 -5.28 -2.97
N ILE A 18 13.73 -5.59 -3.10
CA ILE A 18 13.23 -6.94 -3.38
C ILE A 18 12.99 -7.15 -4.88
N LEU A 19 12.04 -6.41 -5.48
CA LEU A 19 11.62 -6.53 -6.88
C LEU A 19 12.66 -6.12 -7.93
N LYS A 20 13.74 -5.42 -7.55
CA LYS A 20 14.83 -4.97 -8.43
C LYS A 20 14.37 -4.06 -9.59
N THR A 21 13.21 -3.44 -9.47
CA THR A 21 12.64 -2.46 -10.40
C THR A 21 12.85 -1.04 -9.87
N ASP A 22 12.89 -0.03 -10.75
CA ASP A 22 12.98 1.36 -10.34
C ASP A 22 11.70 1.80 -9.59
N ILE A 23 11.82 2.27 -8.35
CA ILE A 23 10.69 2.78 -7.54
C ILE A 23 10.17 4.14 -8.03
N LYS A 24 10.95 4.83 -8.86
CA LYS A 24 10.60 6.13 -9.43
C LYS A 24 9.98 6.05 -10.82
N LYS A 25 9.84 4.85 -11.38
CA LYS A 25 9.20 4.68 -12.68
C LYS A 25 7.74 5.14 -12.67
N ASP A 26 7.28 5.56 -13.83
CA ASP A 26 5.87 5.72 -14.14
C ASP A 26 5.29 4.41 -14.73
N PRO A 27 4.00 4.14 -14.54
CA PRO A 27 3.34 2.99 -15.16
C PRO A 27 3.34 3.14 -16.70
N ASN A 28 3.63 2.06 -17.41
CA ASN A 28 3.42 1.99 -18.86
C ASN A 28 1.96 1.60 -19.21
N VAL A 29 1.67 1.41 -20.50
CA VAL A 29 0.30 1.11 -20.99
C VAL A 29 -0.28 -0.22 -20.48
N GLU A 30 0.55 -1.19 -20.10
CA GLU A 30 0.13 -2.47 -19.52
C GLU A 30 0.03 -2.43 -18.00
N GLU A 31 0.45 -1.33 -17.39
CA GLU A 31 0.48 -1.13 -15.95
C GLU A 31 -0.56 -0.10 -15.51
N ASP A 32 -0.78 -0.01 -14.20
CA ASP A 32 -1.54 1.07 -13.59
C ASP A 32 -0.96 1.38 -12.20
N GLU A 33 -1.40 2.47 -11.59
CA GLU A 33 -0.94 2.90 -10.27
C GLU A 33 -2.07 3.24 -9.30
N ILE A 34 -1.84 2.96 -8.03
CA ILE A 34 -2.75 3.30 -6.92
C ILE A 34 -1.94 3.54 -5.66
N ILE A 35 -2.47 4.36 -4.76
CA ILE A 35 -1.78 4.78 -3.55
C ILE A 35 -2.66 4.48 -2.34
N PHE A 36 -2.12 3.74 -1.37
CA PHE A 36 -2.85 3.26 -0.20
C PHE A 36 -2.25 3.77 1.10
N GLY A 37 -3.09 4.28 2.01
CA GLY A 37 -2.73 4.57 3.39
C GLY A 37 -3.34 3.52 4.31
N CYS A 38 -2.50 2.75 5.02
CA CYS A 38 -2.91 1.66 5.90
C CYS A 38 -2.32 1.80 7.32
N GLY A 39 -2.04 3.02 7.77
CA GLY A 39 -1.24 3.29 8.97
C GLY A 39 0.25 3.38 8.66
N CYS A 40 1.10 2.81 9.52
CA CYS A 40 2.54 2.78 9.29
C CYS A 40 2.86 2.08 7.96
N PHE A 41 3.49 2.82 7.05
CA PHE A 41 3.74 2.37 5.70
C PHE A 41 4.73 1.19 5.58
N TRP A 42 5.53 0.87 6.62
CA TRP A 42 6.55 -0.20 6.53
C TRP A 42 5.92 -1.58 6.41
N GLY A 43 4.92 -1.85 7.24
CA GLY A 43 4.17 -3.10 7.18
C GLY A 43 3.26 -3.15 5.96
N ALA A 44 2.64 -2.02 5.63
CA ALA A 44 1.75 -1.90 4.47
C ALA A 44 2.49 -2.16 3.16
N GLU A 45 3.67 -1.57 2.97
CA GLU A 45 4.47 -1.75 1.76
C GLU A 45 4.82 -3.23 1.53
N LYS A 46 5.21 -3.92 2.62
CA LYS A 46 5.49 -5.36 2.59
C LYS A 46 4.29 -6.21 2.21
N CYS A 47 3.06 -5.81 2.56
CA CYS A 47 1.87 -6.50 2.08
C CYS A 47 1.79 -6.50 0.55
N PHE A 48 2.01 -5.33 -0.05
CA PHE A 48 1.80 -5.13 -1.49
C PHE A 48 2.92 -5.72 -2.34
N TRP A 49 4.20 -5.50 -2.02
CA TRP A 49 5.28 -6.02 -2.87
C TRP A 49 5.32 -7.56 -2.92
N LYS A 50 4.64 -8.22 -1.98
CA LYS A 50 4.56 -9.68 -1.93
C LYS A 50 3.57 -10.28 -2.93
N LEU A 51 2.64 -9.49 -3.44
CA LEU A 51 1.64 -9.97 -4.39
C LEU A 51 2.30 -10.20 -5.76
N PRO A 52 2.11 -11.36 -6.39
CA PRO A 52 2.56 -11.57 -7.77
C PRO A 52 1.82 -10.59 -8.70
N GLY A 53 2.50 -10.12 -9.74
CA GLY A 53 2.02 -9.05 -10.63
C GLY A 53 2.29 -7.62 -10.13
N VAL A 54 2.71 -7.42 -8.89
CA VAL A 54 3.18 -6.09 -8.44
C VAL A 54 4.58 -5.84 -8.99
N VAL A 55 4.71 -4.75 -9.74
CA VAL A 55 5.93 -4.41 -10.48
C VAL A 55 6.90 -3.63 -9.61
N THR A 56 6.41 -2.65 -8.84
CA THR A 56 7.21 -1.91 -7.86
C THR A 56 6.32 -1.30 -6.79
N THR A 57 6.89 -1.01 -5.62
CA THR A 57 6.26 -0.22 -4.57
C THR A 57 7.19 0.88 -4.06
N SER A 58 6.61 1.95 -3.54
CA SER A 58 7.38 2.96 -2.82
C SER A 58 6.55 3.56 -1.69
N VAL A 59 7.22 3.98 -0.63
CA VAL A 59 6.56 4.68 0.49
C VAL A 59 6.74 6.18 0.42
N GLY A 60 5.74 6.91 0.87
CA GLY A 60 5.72 8.37 0.77
C GLY A 60 4.59 9.03 1.54
N TYR A 61 4.37 10.30 1.19
CA TYR A 61 3.44 11.20 1.83
C TYR A 61 2.47 11.78 0.80
N ALA A 62 1.18 11.70 1.08
CA ALA A 62 0.14 12.20 0.17
C ALA A 62 -1.13 12.64 0.92
N GLY A 63 -1.99 13.40 0.22
CA GLY A 63 -3.30 13.84 0.73
C GLY A 63 -3.27 15.09 1.61
N GLY A 64 -2.09 15.61 1.94
CA GLY A 64 -1.89 16.84 2.69
C GLY A 64 -1.68 18.07 1.81
N LYS A 65 -1.23 19.17 2.42
CA LYS A 65 -1.03 20.48 1.76
C LYS A 65 0.42 20.93 1.66
N LYS A 66 1.30 20.41 2.51
CA LYS A 66 2.71 20.80 2.55
C LYS A 66 3.46 20.19 1.37
N ASN A 67 4.16 21.01 0.58
CA ASN A 67 5.05 20.51 -0.48
C ASN A 67 6.35 19.98 0.10
N ASN A 68 6.85 18.87 -0.47
CA ASN A 68 8.11 18.21 -0.09
C ASN A 68 8.29 18.04 1.43
N PRO A 69 7.33 17.42 2.13
CA PRO A 69 7.42 17.24 3.57
C PRO A 69 8.50 16.21 3.93
N THR A 70 9.18 16.43 5.04
CA THR A 70 10.03 15.42 5.70
C THR A 70 9.22 14.50 6.61
N TYR A 71 9.76 13.34 6.96
CA TYR A 71 9.14 12.44 7.94
C TYR A 71 8.77 13.16 9.25
N TYR A 72 9.70 13.95 9.80
CA TYR A 72 9.48 14.68 11.05
C TYR A 72 8.35 15.71 10.96
N GLU A 73 8.25 16.41 9.83
CA GLU A 73 7.12 17.33 9.60
C GLU A 73 5.80 16.56 9.52
N VAL A 74 5.77 15.41 8.83
CA VAL A 74 4.57 14.55 8.78
C VAL A 74 4.18 14.02 10.16
N CYS A 75 5.14 13.57 10.97
CA CYS A 75 4.90 13.12 12.33
C CYS A 75 4.35 14.20 13.26
N SER A 76 4.59 15.49 12.97
CA SER A 76 3.97 16.59 13.71
C SER A 76 2.45 16.69 13.52
N GLY A 77 1.91 16.06 12.47
CA GLY A 77 0.50 16.12 12.08
C GLY A 77 0.10 17.42 11.35
N LEU A 78 0.99 18.40 11.24
CA LEU A 78 0.68 19.73 10.69
C LEU A 78 0.65 19.78 9.15
N THR A 79 1.21 18.77 8.47
CA THR A 79 1.28 18.74 7.01
C THR A 79 -0.03 18.32 6.34
N GLY A 80 -0.89 17.61 7.09
CA GLY A 80 -2.11 16.96 6.60
C GLY A 80 -1.86 15.70 5.76
N HIS A 81 -0.61 15.29 5.54
CA HIS A 81 -0.30 14.09 4.75
C HIS A 81 -0.59 12.81 5.52
N SER A 82 -0.91 11.75 4.80
CA SER A 82 -0.85 10.35 5.23
C SER A 82 0.49 9.75 4.87
N GLU A 83 0.99 8.84 5.70
CA GLU A 83 1.89 7.78 5.23
C GLU A 83 1.15 6.89 4.25
N VAL A 84 1.74 6.69 3.07
CA VAL A 84 1.13 5.93 1.99
C VAL A 84 2.14 5.04 1.27
N VAL A 85 1.62 3.99 0.65
CA VAL A 85 2.31 3.09 -0.26
C VAL A 85 1.79 3.35 -1.66
N ARG A 86 2.67 3.72 -2.59
CA ARG A 86 2.39 3.70 -4.02
C ARG A 86 2.68 2.30 -4.55
N VAL A 87 1.75 1.76 -5.32
CA VAL A 87 1.83 0.44 -5.94
C VAL A 87 1.67 0.61 -7.45
N ILE A 88 2.62 0.10 -8.22
CA ILE A 88 2.46 -0.14 -9.66
C ILE A 88 2.34 -1.63 -9.89
N TRP A 89 1.38 -2.04 -10.72
CA TRP A 89 1.15 -3.44 -11.04
C TRP A 89 0.94 -3.67 -12.53
N ASP A 90 1.18 -4.90 -12.98
CA ASP A 90 0.85 -5.36 -14.33
C ASP A 90 -0.62 -5.78 -14.39
N LYS A 91 -1.42 -5.06 -15.17
CA LYS A 91 -2.87 -5.28 -15.28
C LYS A 91 -3.22 -6.65 -15.84
N ARG A 92 -2.27 -7.36 -16.47
CA ARG A 92 -2.48 -8.71 -17.02
C ARG A 92 -2.42 -9.77 -15.93
N GLU A 93 -1.56 -9.58 -14.93
CA GLU A 93 -1.33 -10.54 -13.84
C GLU A 93 -2.21 -10.31 -12.61
N ILE A 94 -2.45 -9.05 -12.24
CA ILE A 94 -3.23 -8.68 -11.05
C ILE A 94 -4.23 -7.57 -11.38
N ASP A 95 -5.42 -7.64 -10.79
CA ASP A 95 -6.46 -6.62 -10.95
C ASP A 95 -6.47 -5.66 -9.76
N VAL A 96 -7.04 -4.47 -9.93
CA VAL A 96 -7.24 -3.53 -8.81
C VAL A 96 -8.07 -4.16 -7.69
N SER A 97 -8.95 -5.11 -8.01
CA SER A 97 -9.75 -5.87 -7.05
C SER A 97 -8.87 -6.64 -6.07
N ASP A 98 -7.81 -7.29 -6.54
CA ASP A 98 -6.84 -8.00 -5.68
C ASP A 98 -6.13 -7.01 -4.73
N LEU A 99 -5.69 -5.87 -5.25
CA LEU A 99 -5.07 -4.82 -4.45
C LEU A 99 -6.03 -4.24 -3.40
N LEU A 100 -7.30 -4.07 -3.75
CA LEU A 100 -8.35 -3.63 -2.83
C LEU A 100 -8.64 -4.68 -1.75
N LYS A 101 -8.61 -5.97 -2.10
CA LYS A 101 -8.71 -7.07 -1.11
C LYS A 101 -7.56 -7.01 -0.11
N MET A 102 -6.32 -6.87 -0.60
CA MET A 102 -5.17 -6.67 0.29
C MET A 102 -5.36 -5.45 1.19
N PHE A 103 -5.72 -4.30 0.60
CA PHE A 103 -5.97 -3.06 1.32
C PHE A 103 -7.00 -3.26 2.43
N TRP A 104 -8.22 -3.68 2.11
CA TRP A 104 -9.30 -3.77 3.09
C TRP A 104 -9.03 -4.79 4.21
N GLU A 105 -8.36 -5.90 3.90
CA GLU A 105 -8.13 -6.98 4.86
C GLU A 105 -6.89 -6.77 5.75
N CYS A 106 -5.95 -5.87 5.38
CA CYS A 106 -4.68 -5.72 6.08
C CYS A 106 -4.67 -4.72 7.25
N HIS A 107 -5.68 -3.84 7.38
CA HIS A 107 -5.76 -2.83 8.44
C HIS A 107 -7.20 -2.62 8.94
N ASP A 108 -7.38 -1.76 9.95
CA ASP A 108 -8.71 -1.31 10.39
C ASP A 108 -9.09 0.00 9.70
N PRO A 109 -10.05 -0.01 8.73
CA PRO A 109 -10.48 1.20 8.04
C PRO A 109 -11.56 1.99 8.80
N THR A 110 -11.95 1.57 10.01
CA THR A 110 -13.01 2.21 10.82
C THR A 110 -12.46 3.20 11.85
N LYS A 111 -11.13 3.35 11.92
CA LYS A 111 -10.47 4.25 12.86
C LYS A 111 -10.00 5.51 12.14
N LYS A 112 -10.65 6.62 12.48
CA LYS A 112 -10.23 7.95 12.00
C LYS A 112 -8.88 8.33 12.60
N ASN A 113 -7.94 8.75 11.75
CA ASN A 113 -6.62 9.29 12.15
C ASN A 113 -5.86 8.39 13.14
N ARG A 114 -5.97 7.07 12.96
CA ARG A 114 -5.34 6.07 13.83
C ARG A 114 -5.26 4.74 13.12
N GLN A 115 -4.17 3.99 13.36
CA GLN A 115 -4.08 2.58 13.05
C GLN A 115 -3.39 1.82 14.19
N GLY A 116 -4.10 0.89 14.81
CA GLY A 116 -3.59 0.17 15.99
C GLY A 116 -3.16 1.14 17.10
N ASN A 117 -1.86 1.14 17.41
CA ASN A 117 -1.26 2.04 18.42
C ASN A 117 -0.74 3.36 17.83
N ASP A 118 -0.71 3.50 16.51
CA ASP A 118 -0.23 4.70 15.84
C ASP A 118 -1.38 5.70 15.71
N ILE A 119 -1.25 6.85 16.38
CA ILE A 119 -2.27 7.89 16.48
C ILE A 119 -1.78 9.14 15.76
N GLY A 120 -2.60 9.67 14.86
CA GLY A 120 -2.29 10.85 14.08
C GLY A 120 -2.94 10.83 12.70
N THR A 121 -3.16 12.02 12.13
CA THR A 121 -3.72 12.20 10.78
C THR A 121 -2.89 11.48 9.72
N GLN A 122 -1.59 11.33 9.95
CA GLN A 122 -0.67 10.62 9.08
C GLN A 122 -0.92 9.11 8.99
N TYR A 123 -1.66 8.51 9.93
CA TYR A 123 -1.93 7.08 9.96
C TYR A 123 -3.36 6.72 9.54
N ARG A 124 -4.08 7.67 8.91
CA ARG A 124 -5.46 7.44 8.46
C ARG A 124 -5.52 6.41 7.32
N SER A 125 -6.65 5.71 7.25
CA SER A 125 -6.98 4.88 6.10
C SER A 125 -7.24 5.76 4.87
N ALA A 126 -6.57 5.49 3.75
CA ALA A 126 -6.73 6.26 2.53
C ALA A 126 -6.56 5.42 1.25
N ILE A 127 -7.28 5.81 0.19
CA ILE A 127 -7.07 5.36 -1.18
C ILE A 127 -6.96 6.61 -2.05
N TYR A 128 -5.81 6.81 -2.67
CA TYR A 128 -5.58 7.88 -3.62
C TYR A 128 -5.31 7.34 -5.01
N TYR A 129 -5.76 8.08 -6.00
CA TYR A 129 -5.62 7.76 -7.42
C TYR A 129 -5.26 9.03 -8.19
N LYS A 130 -4.56 8.86 -9.32
CA LYS A 130 -4.22 9.97 -10.23
C LYS A 130 -5.06 10.00 -11.51
N ASN A 131 -5.83 8.94 -11.77
CA ASN A 131 -6.75 8.82 -12.91
C ASN A 131 -8.04 8.11 -12.46
N GLU A 132 -9.11 8.24 -13.24
CA GLU A 132 -10.43 7.71 -12.86
C GLU A 132 -10.66 6.24 -13.28
N ASN A 133 -9.65 5.53 -13.81
CA ASN A 133 -9.83 4.19 -14.39
C ASN A 133 -10.48 3.20 -13.43
N ASN A 134 -10.13 3.29 -12.14
CA ASN A 134 -10.54 2.32 -11.12
C ASN A 134 -11.60 2.86 -10.13
N ILE A 135 -12.11 4.09 -10.31
CA ILE A 135 -12.94 4.75 -9.28
C ILE A 135 -14.21 3.96 -8.95
N LYS A 136 -14.88 3.40 -9.96
CA LYS A 136 -16.09 2.59 -9.77
C LYS A 136 -15.82 1.34 -8.94
N THR A 137 -14.72 0.64 -9.26
CA THR A 137 -14.27 -0.57 -8.55
C THR A 137 -13.87 -0.26 -7.11
N ILE A 138 -13.18 0.86 -6.87
CA ILE A 138 -12.82 1.35 -5.54
C ILE A 138 -14.09 1.60 -4.70
N LEU A 139 -15.06 2.34 -5.23
CA LEU A 139 -16.30 2.66 -4.51
C LEU A 139 -17.14 1.40 -4.23
N ALA A 140 -17.29 0.51 -5.21
CA ALA A 140 -18.00 -0.76 -5.03
C ALA A 140 -17.34 -1.65 -3.96
N SER A 141 -16.00 -1.69 -3.92
CA SER A 141 -15.27 -2.44 -2.89
C SER A 141 -15.51 -1.87 -1.48
N LYS A 142 -15.59 -0.53 -1.33
CA LYS A 142 -15.90 0.14 -0.06
C LYS A 142 -17.30 -0.23 0.42
N GLU A 143 -18.29 -0.18 -0.46
CA GLU A 143 -19.68 -0.54 -0.13
C GLU A 143 -19.80 -2.00 0.29
N GLN A 144 -19.15 -2.90 -0.45
CA GLN A 144 -19.11 -4.32 -0.11
C GLN A 144 -18.44 -4.54 1.24
N TYR A 145 -17.27 -3.94 1.46
CA TYR A 145 -16.55 -4.13 2.72
C TYR A 145 -17.31 -3.54 3.91
N GLN A 146 -17.97 -2.39 3.74
CA GLN A 146 -18.85 -1.82 4.76
C GLN A 146 -19.96 -2.81 5.15
N THR A 147 -20.57 -3.48 4.16
CA THR A 147 -21.59 -4.50 4.40
C THR A 147 -21.04 -5.66 5.24
N GLU A 148 -19.83 -6.15 4.93
CA GLU A 148 -19.18 -7.23 5.70
C GLU A 148 -18.79 -6.78 7.12
N LEU A 149 -18.32 -5.53 7.30
CA LEU A 149 -18.04 -4.95 8.61
C LEU A 149 -19.32 -4.83 9.46
N SER A 150 -20.43 -4.38 8.86
CA SER A 150 -21.71 -4.23 9.54
C SER A 150 -22.28 -5.57 10.00
N LYS A 151 -22.11 -6.66 9.24
CA LYS A 151 -22.47 -8.04 9.68
C LYS A 151 -21.72 -8.47 10.94
N LYS A 152 -20.58 -7.87 11.24
CA LYS A 152 -19.77 -8.10 12.44
C LYS A 152 -19.97 -7.03 13.52
N ASN A 153 -20.92 -6.12 13.35
CA ASN A 153 -21.16 -4.98 14.24
C ASN A 153 -19.92 -4.08 14.44
N LEU A 154 -19.08 -3.96 13.40
CA LEU A 154 -17.94 -3.05 13.39
C LEU A 154 -18.36 -1.65 12.90
N GLY A 155 -17.49 -0.67 13.14
CA GLY A 155 -17.75 0.74 12.82
C GLY A 155 -17.88 1.04 11.33
N LEU A 156 -18.24 2.29 11.02
CA LEU A 156 -18.29 2.78 9.65
C LEU A 156 -16.87 3.00 9.10
N ILE A 157 -16.71 2.83 7.79
CA ILE A 157 -15.45 3.08 7.08
C ILE A 157 -15.14 4.58 7.06
N GLU A 158 -14.01 4.95 7.65
CA GLU A 158 -13.43 6.31 7.70
C GLU A 158 -12.40 6.54 6.58
N THR A 159 -12.30 5.62 5.62
CA THR A 159 -11.31 5.67 4.54
C THR A 159 -11.55 6.87 3.63
N GLU A 160 -10.54 7.74 3.52
CA GLU A 160 -10.50 8.85 2.58
C GLU A 160 -10.24 8.32 1.17
N ILE A 161 -11.13 8.62 0.22
CA ILE A 161 -10.98 8.24 -1.18
C ILE A 161 -10.92 9.53 -1.99
N LYS A 162 -9.79 9.81 -2.65
CA LYS A 162 -9.58 11.12 -3.28
C LYS A 162 -8.62 11.05 -4.47
N MET A 163 -8.92 11.81 -5.52
CA MET A 163 -7.92 12.13 -6.54
C MET A 163 -6.84 13.05 -5.96
N ILE A 164 -5.58 12.79 -6.29
CA ILE A 164 -4.45 13.62 -5.85
C ILE A 164 -3.54 13.99 -7.02
N ASP A 165 -2.95 15.17 -6.94
CA ASP A 165 -2.00 15.67 -7.95
C ASP A 165 -0.54 15.44 -7.53
N SER A 166 -0.29 15.10 -6.27
CA SER A 166 1.07 15.06 -5.72
C SER A 166 1.26 13.90 -4.76
N TYR A 167 2.39 13.21 -4.95
CA TYR A 167 2.93 12.18 -4.08
C TYR A 167 4.39 12.54 -3.81
N PHE A 168 4.79 12.58 -2.54
CA PHE A 168 6.15 12.89 -2.14
C PHE A 168 6.82 11.63 -1.61
N TYR A 169 7.92 11.22 -2.22
CA TYR A 169 8.69 10.07 -1.73
C TYR A 169 9.19 10.33 -0.31
N ALA A 170 9.04 9.33 0.55
CA ALA A 170 9.70 9.31 1.84
C ALA A 170 11.20 9.07 1.65
N GLU A 171 11.98 9.40 2.67
CA GLU A 171 13.43 9.25 2.68
C GLU A 171 13.85 7.81 2.36
N GLN A 172 15.02 7.64 1.75
CA GLN A 172 15.48 6.35 1.23
C GLN A 172 15.52 5.24 2.30
N TYR A 173 15.80 5.59 3.55
CA TYR A 173 15.84 4.62 4.63
C TYR A 173 14.47 4.03 4.95
N HIS A 174 13.36 4.68 4.58
CA HIS A 174 12.00 4.13 4.73
C HIS A 174 11.62 3.16 3.59
N GLN A 175 12.25 3.28 2.42
CA GLN A 175 11.94 2.45 1.25
C GLN A 175 12.31 0.99 1.50
N GLN A 176 11.31 0.10 1.41
CA GLN A 176 11.42 -1.32 1.74
C GLN A 176 12.08 -1.55 3.10
N TYR A 177 11.67 -0.76 4.11
CA TYR A 177 12.30 -0.72 5.43
C TYR A 177 12.49 -2.12 6.04
N LEU A 178 11.44 -2.95 6.04
CA LEU A 178 11.45 -4.31 6.60
C LEU A 178 12.34 -5.32 5.84
N ALA A 179 12.79 -4.97 4.64
CA ALA A 179 13.79 -5.74 3.89
C ALA A 179 15.23 -5.32 4.22
N SER A 180 15.43 -4.25 4.99
CA SER A 180 16.77 -3.80 5.41
C SER A 180 17.35 -4.72 6.48
N ALA A 181 18.64 -5.05 6.35
CA ALA A 181 19.37 -5.72 7.42
C ALA A 181 19.30 -4.89 8.72
N GLY A 182 18.96 -5.53 9.83
CA GLY A 182 18.86 -4.88 11.14
C GLY A 182 17.64 -3.95 11.33
N SER A 183 16.69 -3.92 10.38
CA SER A 183 15.47 -3.12 10.53
C SER A 183 14.67 -3.53 11.76
N ARG A 184 14.07 -2.57 12.45
CA ARG A 184 13.12 -2.85 13.52
C ARG A 184 11.90 -3.56 12.94
N GLN A 185 11.56 -4.73 13.46
CA GLN A 185 10.36 -5.46 13.07
C GLN A 185 9.12 -4.76 13.62
N TYR A 186 8.65 -3.74 12.90
CA TYR A 186 7.52 -2.90 13.28
C TYR A 186 6.45 -2.89 12.20
N CYS A 187 5.19 -3.02 12.64
CA CYS A 187 4.02 -2.97 11.79
C CYS A 187 2.85 -2.51 12.68
N SER A 188 2.09 -1.54 12.17
CA SER A 188 0.90 -1.01 12.85
C SER A 188 -0.38 -1.80 12.52
N ALA A 189 -0.30 -2.75 11.59
CA ALA A 189 -1.45 -3.49 11.07
C ALA A 189 -2.25 -4.13 12.22
N SER A 190 -3.50 -3.69 12.32
CA SER A 190 -4.50 -4.22 13.25
C SER A 190 -5.76 -4.56 12.43
N PRO A 191 -5.72 -5.62 11.61
CA PRO A 191 -6.80 -5.96 10.68
C PRO A 191 -8.10 -6.27 11.43
N THR A 192 -9.24 -5.94 10.81
CA THR A 192 -10.59 -6.21 11.37
C THR A 192 -10.95 -7.69 11.40
N LYS A 193 -10.15 -8.54 10.73
CA LYS A 193 -10.39 -9.98 10.52
C LYS A 193 -11.64 -10.27 9.68
N VAL A 194 -12.13 -9.25 8.96
CA VAL A 194 -13.18 -9.37 7.95
C VAL A 194 -12.54 -9.60 6.59
N LYS A 195 -13.20 -10.42 5.76
CA LYS A 195 -12.74 -10.68 4.39
C LYS A 195 -13.56 -9.87 3.41
N LEU A 196 -12.92 -9.35 2.37
CA LEU A 196 -13.60 -8.78 1.23
C LEU A 196 -14.08 -9.92 0.33
N GLY A 197 -15.40 -9.96 0.10
CA GLY A 197 -16.04 -10.88 -0.84
C GLY A 197 -16.04 -10.33 -2.27
N ASN A 198 -16.83 -10.97 -3.14
CA ASN A 198 -17.10 -10.45 -4.48
C ASN A 198 -17.96 -9.18 -4.41
N PHE A 199 -17.73 -8.28 -5.35
CA PHE A 199 -18.49 -7.05 -5.50
C PHE A 199 -18.66 -6.69 -6.98
N THR A 200 -19.54 -5.74 -7.27
CA THR A 200 -19.83 -5.30 -8.64
C THR A 200 -18.55 -4.81 -9.33
N GLY A 201 -18.19 -5.43 -10.45
CA GLY A 201 -16.98 -5.10 -11.21
C GLY A 201 -15.69 -5.70 -10.65
N SER A 202 -15.76 -6.52 -9.59
CA SER A 202 -14.58 -7.25 -9.12
C SER A 202 -14.10 -8.28 -10.15
N ASN A 203 -12.80 -8.37 -10.34
CA ASN A 203 -12.14 -9.28 -11.27
C ASN A 203 -10.85 -9.84 -10.64
N TYR A 204 -10.99 -10.56 -9.52
CA TYR A 204 -9.85 -11.16 -8.82
C TYR A 204 -9.07 -12.10 -9.75
N LYS A 205 -7.77 -11.87 -9.88
CA LYS A 205 -6.86 -12.72 -10.66
C LYS A 205 -5.99 -13.61 -9.80
N LEU A 206 -5.81 -13.24 -8.53
CA LEU A 206 -4.98 -14.01 -7.62
C LEU A 206 -5.76 -15.15 -6.98
N GLU A 207 -5.21 -16.36 -7.13
CA GLU A 207 -5.73 -17.60 -6.57
C GLU A 207 -5.74 -17.60 -5.03
N ASP A 208 -6.61 -18.42 -4.44
CA ASP A 208 -6.78 -18.53 -2.98
C ASP A 208 -5.49 -18.84 -2.22
N HIS A 209 -4.60 -19.66 -2.79
CA HIS A 209 -3.33 -20.03 -2.18
C HIS A 209 -2.40 -18.82 -1.95
N ILE A 210 -2.52 -17.76 -2.75
CA ILE A 210 -1.78 -16.51 -2.53
C ILE A 210 -2.24 -15.87 -1.21
N TRP A 211 -3.55 -15.81 -0.99
CA TRP A 211 -4.16 -15.20 0.20
C TRP A 211 -3.88 -15.98 1.48
N GLU A 212 -3.65 -17.30 1.40
CA GLU A 212 -3.26 -18.15 2.54
C GLU A 212 -1.90 -17.77 3.15
N ASN A 213 -1.06 -17.04 2.43
CA ASN A 213 0.21 -16.52 2.93
C ASN A 213 0.03 -15.33 3.91
N PHE A 214 -1.19 -14.80 4.03
CA PHE A 214 -1.52 -13.68 4.91
C PHE A 214 -2.46 -14.13 6.04
N ASN A 215 -1.92 -14.22 7.25
CA ASN A 215 -2.71 -14.62 8.42
C ASN A 215 -3.19 -13.40 9.23
N TRP A 216 -4.28 -12.78 8.79
CA TRP A 216 -4.88 -11.61 9.46
C TRP A 216 -5.45 -11.90 10.87
N LYS A 217 -5.50 -13.16 11.31
CA LYS A 217 -5.90 -13.49 12.69
C LYS A 217 -4.81 -13.16 13.70
N ILE A 218 -3.57 -12.98 13.25
CA ILE A 218 -2.41 -12.63 14.06
C ILE A 218 -2.06 -11.16 13.81
N ASP A 219 -2.03 -10.35 14.86
CA ASP A 219 -1.58 -8.96 14.76
C ASP A 219 -0.13 -8.94 14.25
N LYS A 220 0.19 -7.98 13.38
CA LYS A 220 1.53 -7.84 12.76
C LYS A 220 1.98 -9.07 11.96
N CYS A 221 1.04 -9.85 11.41
CA CYS A 221 1.32 -11.10 10.68
C CYS A 221 2.38 -10.98 9.60
N VAL A 222 2.44 -9.84 8.92
CA VAL A 222 3.38 -9.54 7.83
C VAL A 222 4.84 -9.63 8.29
N LEU A 223 5.13 -9.33 9.56
CA LEU A 223 6.48 -9.38 10.14
C LEU A 223 7.06 -10.81 10.19
N ARG A 224 6.21 -11.84 10.22
CA ARG A 224 6.64 -13.24 10.35
C ARG A 224 6.86 -13.95 9.02
N SER A 225 6.56 -13.27 7.92
CA SER A 225 6.65 -13.83 6.58
C SER A 225 7.96 -13.41 5.89
N ASP A 226 8.45 -14.22 4.96
CA ASP A 226 9.60 -13.87 4.11
C ASP A 226 9.34 -12.55 3.35
N ASN A 227 10.40 -11.83 2.99
CA ASN A 227 10.32 -10.61 2.20
C ASN A 227 10.09 -10.88 0.71
N ASN A 228 10.34 -12.10 0.21
CA ASN A 228 10.20 -12.39 -1.21
C ASN A 228 8.73 -12.39 -1.68
N PRO A 229 8.47 -12.07 -2.96
CA PRO A 229 7.16 -12.22 -3.56
C PRO A 229 6.67 -13.67 -3.47
N ILE A 230 5.36 -13.82 -3.28
CA ILE A 230 4.71 -15.13 -3.29
C ILE A 230 4.76 -15.62 -4.73
N LYS A 231 5.21 -16.86 -4.92
CA LYS A 231 5.25 -17.48 -6.24
C LYS A 231 3.84 -17.85 -6.66
N ASN A 232 3.45 -17.43 -7.87
CA ASN A 232 2.29 -17.98 -8.54
C ASN A 232 2.70 -19.36 -9.07
N ASN A 233 2.48 -20.41 -8.28
CA ASN A 233 2.77 -21.77 -8.73
C ASN A 233 1.66 -22.16 -9.72
N ILE A 234 1.97 -22.13 -11.01
CA ILE A 234 1.20 -22.82 -12.05
C ILE A 234 1.57 -24.29 -12.02
#